data_AF-A0ABD5NKT1-F1
#
_entry.id   AF-A0ABD5NKT1-F1
#
_cell.length_a   1.000
_cell.length_b   1.000
_cell.length_c   1.000
_cell.angle_alpha   90.00
_cell.angle_beta   90.00
_cell.angle_gamma   90.00
#
_symmetry.space_group_name_H-M   'P 1'
#
loop_
_entity.id
_entity.type
_entity.pdbx_description
1 polymer ?
#
loop_
_entity_poly.entity_id
_entity_poly.type
_entity_poly.pdbx_seq_one_letter_code
_entity_poly.pdbx_strand_id
1 'polypeptide(L)'
;MQANDHATEECTDLEERDVRALEQYLTVLPRAPDVYDVISESGSNYVVDAREGACTCPDFEYRDVRCKHLRRVAFATGRRPIPTGVDHDPQLGMHVDDTPAKVVATDGGEDVVDLADVHGEADWSRHTEPRDQGGADYWRCAGCQREILVSIGRDQLTHADGCPVAGEVDESAEREAPTRHEPADFGSGESTGVQSL
;
A
#
# COMPACT_ATOMS: atom_id res chain seq x y z
N MET A 1 45.76 4.57 41.86
CA MET A 1 45.04 5.52 40.98
C MET A 1 45.25 5.09 39.54
N GLN A 2 44.25 4.46 38.93
CA GLN A 2 43.74 4.82 37.61
C GLN A 2 42.51 3.97 37.35
N ALA A 3 41.38 4.67 37.26
CA ALA A 3 40.11 4.18 36.78
C ALA A 3 40.22 3.84 35.29
N ASN A 4 39.44 2.86 34.85
CA ASN A 4 38.95 2.79 33.48
C ASN A 4 37.62 2.03 33.53
N ASP A 5 36.60 2.74 33.99
CA ASP A 5 35.19 2.47 33.72
C ASP A 5 34.97 2.61 32.20
N HIS A 6 34.94 1.50 31.47
CA HIS A 6 34.67 1.48 30.03
C HIS A 6 33.69 0.35 29.66
N ALA A 7 32.61 0.21 30.43
CA ALA A 7 31.56 -0.78 30.14
C ALA A 7 30.13 -0.24 30.25
N THR A 8 29.94 1.08 30.26
CA THR A 8 28.59 1.68 30.34
C THR A 8 28.51 3.02 29.58
N GLU A 9 29.03 3.09 28.36
CA GLU A 9 29.06 4.34 27.57
C GLU A 9 28.33 4.24 26.22
N GLU A 10 27.45 3.25 26.03
CA GLU A 10 26.72 3.07 24.76
C GLU A 10 25.21 3.44 24.84
N CYS A 11 24.79 4.17 25.90
CA CYS A 11 23.38 4.55 26.12
C CYS A 11 23.14 6.02 26.50
N THR A 12 24.10 6.95 26.30
CA THR A 12 24.01 8.31 26.88
C THR A 12 23.98 9.49 25.91
N ASP A 13 23.90 9.27 24.59
CA ASP A 13 23.77 10.39 23.62
C ASP A 13 22.52 10.29 22.71
N LEU A 14 21.44 9.72 23.24
CA LEU A 14 20.13 9.96 22.62
C LEU A 14 19.62 11.31 23.08
N GLU A 15 19.68 12.30 22.18
CA GLU A 15 19.00 13.57 22.42
C GLU A 15 17.52 13.29 22.75
N GLU A 16 16.92 13.99 23.72
CA GLU A 16 15.48 13.86 24.03
C GLU A 16 14.59 13.96 22.78
N ARG A 17 15.08 14.65 21.73
CA ARG A 17 14.39 14.77 20.44
C ARG A 17 14.44 13.49 19.60
N ASP A 18 15.47 12.66 19.73
CA ASP A 18 15.55 11.34 19.09
C ASP A 18 14.56 10.38 19.75
N VAL A 19 14.52 10.34 21.09
CA VAL A 19 13.55 9.54 21.84
C VAL A 19 12.12 9.93 21.47
N ARG A 20 11.80 11.23 21.47
CA ARG A 20 10.47 11.70 21.06
C ARG A 20 10.14 11.43 19.60
N ALA A 21 11.14 11.35 18.72
CA ALA A 21 10.91 10.98 17.33
C ALA A 21 10.62 9.48 17.17
N LEU A 22 11.17 8.63 18.06
CA LEU A 22 10.95 7.19 18.04
C LEU A 22 9.62 6.80 18.72
N GLU A 23 9.32 7.37 19.88
CA GLU A 23 8.16 7.00 20.71
C GLU A 23 6.83 7.64 20.28
N GLN A 24 6.84 8.87 19.76
CA GLN A 24 5.60 9.55 19.39
C GLN A 24 5.01 8.99 18.10
N TYR A 25 3.68 8.90 18.02
CA TYR A 25 2.98 8.47 16.80
C TYR A 25 3.13 9.54 15.72
N LEU A 26 4.03 9.27 14.79
CA LEU A 26 4.31 10.12 13.64
C LEU A 26 4.28 9.26 12.39
N THR A 27 3.19 9.36 11.62
CA THR A 27 3.05 8.63 10.37
C THR A 27 3.89 9.33 9.30
N VAL A 28 4.78 8.58 8.64
CA VAL A 28 5.62 9.08 7.55
C VAL A 28 5.11 8.51 6.24
N LEU A 29 4.68 9.37 5.32
CA LEU A 29 4.16 8.99 4.01
C LEU A 29 5.07 9.54 2.90
N PRO A 30 5.45 8.75 1.89
CA PRO A 30 6.20 9.24 0.75
C PRO A 30 5.31 10.18 -0.08
N ARG A 31 5.83 11.37 -0.37
CA ARG A 31 5.17 12.39 -1.21
C ARG A 31 5.83 12.50 -2.57
N ALA A 32 7.17 12.49 -2.57
CA ALA A 32 8.03 12.57 -3.74
C ALA A 32 9.38 11.92 -3.40
N PRO A 33 10.30 11.75 -4.36
CA PRO A 33 11.63 11.22 -4.08
C PRO A 33 12.33 12.02 -2.97
N ASP A 34 12.58 11.38 -1.84
CA ASP A 34 13.15 11.94 -0.62
C ASP A 34 12.36 13.09 0.03
N VAL A 35 11.09 13.25 -0.34
CA VAL A 35 10.16 14.20 0.27
C VAL A 35 9.01 13.44 0.91
N TYR A 36 8.74 13.72 2.18
CA TYR A 36 7.80 12.97 3.00
C TYR A 36 6.78 13.89 3.65
N ASP A 37 5.53 13.44 3.73
CA ASP A 37 4.48 14.02 4.57
C ASP A 37 4.54 13.33 5.94
N VAL A 38 4.69 14.11 7.01
CA VAL A 38 4.72 13.64 8.39
C VAL A 38 3.47 14.10 9.13
N ILE A 39 2.62 13.15 9.48
CA ILE A 39 1.37 13.39 10.20
C ILE A 39 1.60 13.12 11.68
N SER A 40 1.35 14.13 12.51
CA SER A 40 1.42 14.05 13.96
C SER A 40 0.14 13.53 14.60
N GLU A 41 0.24 13.08 15.86
CA GLU A 41 -0.90 12.70 16.73
C GLU A 41 -2.03 13.75 16.75
N SER A 42 -1.67 15.03 16.66
CA SER A 42 -2.63 16.13 16.65
C SER A 42 -3.32 16.34 15.29
N GLY A 43 -3.05 15.48 14.30
CA GLY A 43 -3.56 15.58 12.93
C GLY A 43 -2.88 16.66 12.08
N SER A 44 -1.82 17.30 12.57
CA SER A 44 -1.06 18.27 11.78
C SER A 44 -0.12 17.56 10.81
N ASN A 45 -0.14 17.98 9.55
CA ASN A 45 0.75 17.50 8.50
C ASN A 45 1.91 18.45 8.26
N TYR A 46 3.12 17.92 8.16
CA TYR A 46 4.34 18.67 7.86
C TYR A 46 5.11 18.03 6.71
N VAL A 47 5.56 18.84 5.76
CA VAL A 47 6.40 18.36 4.66
C VAL A 47 7.86 18.36 5.13
N VAL A 48 8.54 17.26 4.89
CA VAL A 48 9.95 17.05 5.21
C VAL A 48 10.71 16.74 3.94
N ASP A 49 11.71 17.55 3.63
CA ASP A 49 12.69 17.26 2.60
C ASP A 49 13.90 16.59 3.25
N ALA A 50 14.08 15.29 2.99
CA ALA A 50 15.17 14.51 3.55
C ALA A 50 16.51 14.78 2.84
N ARG A 51 16.53 15.33 1.62
CA ARG A 51 17.75 15.69 0.89
C ARG A 51 18.35 16.97 1.45
N GLU A 52 17.53 18.01 1.55
CA GLU A 52 17.96 19.33 2.04
C GLU A 52 17.95 19.39 3.57
N GLY A 53 17.28 18.45 4.23
CA GLY A 53 17.13 18.44 5.68
C GLY A 53 16.20 19.54 6.18
N ALA A 54 15.20 19.91 5.36
CA ALA A 54 14.24 20.97 5.63
C ALA A 54 12.90 20.40 6.13
N CYS A 55 12.21 21.15 6.99
CA CYS A 55 10.88 20.78 7.45
C CYS A 55 9.97 22.01 7.58
N THR A 56 8.70 21.88 7.21
CA THR A 56 7.70 22.96 7.33
C THR A 56 7.10 23.11 8.73
N CYS A 57 7.68 22.47 9.75
CA CYS A 57 7.19 22.54 11.12
C CYS A 57 7.68 23.82 11.83
N PRO A 58 6.92 24.34 12.80
CA PRO A 58 7.30 25.55 13.53
C PRO A 58 8.64 25.41 14.28
N ASP A 59 8.96 24.21 14.79
CA ASP A 59 10.24 23.99 15.49
C ASP A 59 11.45 24.17 14.55
N PHE A 60 11.30 23.87 13.26
CA PHE A 60 12.33 24.11 12.26
C PHE A 60 12.37 25.59 11.86
N GLU A 61 11.20 26.19 11.59
CA GLU A 61 11.06 27.60 11.19
C GLU A 61 11.67 28.57 12.21
N TYR A 62 11.47 28.33 13.52
CA TYR A 62 11.88 29.27 14.56
C TYR A 62 13.22 28.97 15.22
N ARG A 63 13.70 27.72 15.16
CA ARG A 63 14.86 27.29 15.97
C ARG A 63 16.06 26.80 15.17
N ASP A 64 15.96 26.65 13.85
CA ASP A 64 17.04 26.20 12.95
C ASP A 64 17.77 24.93 13.46
N VAL A 65 17.08 24.10 14.23
CA VAL A 65 17.59 22.82 14.73
C VAL A 65 16.97 21.70 13.92
N ARG A 66 17.63 20.55 13.88
CA ARG A 66 16.96 19.33 13.41
C ARG A 66 15.72 19.15 14.28
N CYS A 67 14.54 19.10 13.67
CA CYS A 67 13.29 18.92 14.39
C CYS A 67 13.03 17.42 14.61
N LYS A 68 11.99 17.10 15.40
CA LYS A 68 11.58 15.69 15.58
C LYS A 68 11.13 15.01 14.28
N HIS A 69 10.56 15.76 13.34
CA HIS A 69 10.07 15.22 12.06
C HIS A 69 11.21 14.77 11.15
N LEU A 70 12.30 15.56 11.07
CA LEU A 70 13.51 15.17 10.33
C LEU A 70 14.15 13.91 10.92
N ARG A 71 14.20 13.80 12.25
CA ARG A 71 14.68 12.60 12.94
C ARG A 71 13.80 11.39 12.65
N ARG A 72 12.48 11.55 12.74
CA ARG A 72 11.49 10.51 12.43
C ARG A 72 11.68 9.97 11.02
N VAL A 73 11.80 10.84 10.02
CA VAL A 73 12.03 10.44 8.63
C VAL A 73 13.36 9.70 8.49
N ALA A 74 14.42 10.17 9.16
CA ALA A 74 15.71 9.49 9.12
C ALA A 74 15.66 8.06 9.69
N PHE A 75 14.92 7.85 10.78
CA PHE A 75 14.72 6.50 11.34
C PHE A 75 13.80 5.65 10.46
N ALA A 76 12.67 6.20 10.00
CA ALA A 76 11.70 5.49 9.17
C ALA A 76 12.30 5.00 7.85
N THR A 77 13.14 5.82 7.21
CA THR A 77 13.82 5.50 5.95
C THR A 77 15.10 4.69 6.12
N GLY A 78 15.49 4.34 7.35
CA GLY A 78 16.72 3.62 7.65
C GLY A 78 18.02 4.42 7.43
N ARG A 79 17.94 5.72 7.12
CA ARG A 79 19.12 6.61 7.02
C ARG A 79 19.84 6.78 8.36
N ARG A 80 19.13 6.62 9.46
CA ARG A 80 19.69 6.52 10.81
C ARG A 80 19.22 5.21 11.45
N PRO A 81 20.13 4.39 12.01
CA PRO A 81 19.75 3.16 12.70
C PRO A 81 18.96 3.49 13.96
N ILE A 82 18.02 2.61 14.31
CA ILE A 82 17.28 2.70 15.58
C ILE A 82 18.22 2.21 16.69
N PRO A 83 18.43 2.99 17.76
CA PRO A 83 19.25 2.57 18.89
C PRO A 83 18.63 1.38 19.63
N THR A 84 19.49 0.46 20.09
CA THR A 84 19.06 -0.71 20.86
C THR A 84 18.52 -0.28 22.22
N GLY A 85 17.40 -0.89 22.65
CA GLY A 85 16.81 -0.64 23.98
C GLY A 85 15.86 0.55 24.06
N VAL A 86 15.53 1.20 22.94
CA VAL A 86 14.49 2.23 22.88
C VAL A 86 13.19 1.65 22.36
N ASP A 87 12.10 1.88 23.11
CA ASP A 87 10.75 1.60 22.64
C ASP A 87 10.42 2.55 21.50
N HIS A 88 9.99 2.01 20.37
CA HIS A 88 9.69 2.80 19.18
C HIS A 88 8.31 2.43 18.67
N ASP A 89 7.67 3.40 18.04
CA ASP A 89 6.35 3.22 17.45
C ASP A 89 6.33 2.01 16.48
N PRO A 90 5.43 1.04 16.67
CA PRO A 90 5.32 -0.14 15.81
C PRO A 90 5.01 0.17 14.33
N GLN A 91 4.49 1.36 14.04
CA GLN A 91 4.19 1.80 12.66
C GLN A 91 5.37 2.56 12.01
N LEU A 92 6.51 2.66 12.70
CA LEU A 92 7.70 3.34 12.18
C LEU A 92 8.16 2.65 10.88
N GLY A 93 8.16 3.41 9.79
CA GLY A 93 8.65 2.92 8.49
C GLY A 93 7.66 2.05 7.70
N MET A 94 6.44 1.81 8.19
CA MET A 94 5.46 0.93 7.52
C MET A 94 5.05 1.40 6.11
N HIS A 95 5.14 2.70 5.84
CA HIS A 95 4.65 3.29 4.59
C HIS A 95 5.75 3.83 3.67
N VAL A 96 7.04 3.66 4.01
CA VAL A 96 8.14 4.07 3.13
C VAL A 96 8.57 2.89 2.24
N ASP A 97 8.82 3.16 0.96
CA ASP A 97 9.18 2.14 -0.01
C ASP A 97 10.57 1.50 0.30
N ASP A 98 10.59 0.16 0.35
CA ASP A 98 11.72 -0.80 0.37
C ASP A 98 13.10 -0.32 0.85
N THR A 99 13.19 0.22 2.06
CA THR A 99 14.38 -0.01 2.89
C THR A 99 13.92 -0.20 4.32
N PRO A 100 13.82 -1.45 4.82
CA PRO A 100 13.50 -1.66 6.23
C PRO A 100 14.53 -0.92 7.06
N ALA A 101 14.05 -0.12 8.03
CA ALA A 101 14.91 0.52 9.00
C ALA A 101 15.84 -0.57 9.56
N LYS A 102 17.13 -0.49 9.27
CA LYS A 102 18.10 -1.47 9.74
C LYS A 102 18.21 -1.32 11.26
N VAL A 103 17.41 -2.09 11.98
CA VAL A 103 17.68 -2.42 13.37
C VAL A 103 19.02 -3.15 13.39
N VAL A 104 19.96 -2.62 14.16
CA VAL A 104 21.26 -3.27 14.34
C VAL A 104 21.03 -4.47 15.26
N ALA A 105 20.75 -5.62 14.66
CA ALA A 105 20.67 -6.89 15.35
C ALA A 105 22.09 -7.41 15.61
N THR A 106 22.51 -7.46 16.87
CA THR A 106 23.56 -8.38 17.29
C THR A 106 22.92 -9.77 17.43
N ASP A 107 23.33 -10.67 16.52
CA ASP A 107 23.13 -12.13 16.49
C ASP A 107 21.82 -12.75 17.01
N GLY A 108 21.01 -13.32 16.09
CA GLY A 108 19.95 -14.25 16.51
C GLY A 108 18.90 -14.65 15.47
N GLY A 109 19.29 -15.44 14.45
CA GLY A 109 18.44 -16.45 13.81
C GLY A 109 17.46 -16.01 12.72
N GLU A 110 17.74 -16.40 11.48
CA GLU A 110 16.81 -16.39 10.34
C GLU A 110 16.34 -17.84 10.09
N ASP A 111 15.03 -18.08 10.15
CA ASP A 111 14.42 -19.28 9.55
C ASP A 111 13.94 -18.92 8.14
N VAL A 112 14.82 -19.12 7.14
CA VAL A 112 14.42 -19.17 5.73
C VAL A 112 13.63 -20.46 5.51
N VAL A 113 12.31 -20.36 5.54
CA VAL A 113 11.47 -21.43 4.99
C VAL A 113 11.55 -21.38 3.46
N ASP A 114 12.28 -22.32 2.91
CA ASP A 114 12.36 -22.61 1.48
C ASP A 114 10.97 -23.07 1.00
N LEU A 115 10.22 -22.19 0.32
CA LEU A 115 8.93 -22.50 -0.29
C LEU A 115 9.10 -22.82 -1.78
N ALA A 116 9.93 -23.80 -2.09
CA ALA A 116 9.88 -24.49 -3.37
C ALA A 116 8.96 -25.72 -3.23
N ASP A 117 7.68 -25.58 -3.58
CA ASP A 117 6.81 -26.56 -4.29
C ASP A 117 5.31 -26.26 -4.05
N VAL A 118 4.72 -25.33 -4.82
CA VAL A 118 3.25 -25.28 -4.99
C VAL A 118 2.92 -24.92 -6.44
N HIS A 119 2.97 -25.91 -7.32
CA HIS A 119 2.21 -25.85 -8.56
C HIS A 119 0.95 -26.70 -8.40
N GLY A 120 -0.21 -26.06 -8.28
CA GLY A 120 -1.46 -26.69 -8.70
C GLY A 120 -2.69 -26.66 -7.78
N GLU A 121 -3.02 -25.54 -7.12
CA GLU A 121 -4.42 -25.28 -6.73
C GLU A 121 -4.67 -23.78 -6.50
N ALA A 122 -5.14 -23.13 -7.57
CA ALA A 122 -5.82 -21.83 -7.62
C ALA A 122 -5.61 -20.87 -6.40
N ASP A 123 -4.72 -19.92 -6.62
CA ASP A 123 -4.34 -18.75 -5.81
C ASP A 123 -5.52 -17.79 -5.47
N TRP A 124 -6.44 -18.23 -4.60
CA TRP A 124 -7.63 -17.48 -4.21
C TRP A 124 -7.86 -17.47 -2.69
N SER A 125 -7.92 -16.28 -2.09
CA SER A 125 -8.28 -16.11 -0.67
C SER A 125 -9.77 -15.82 -0.50
N ARG A 126 -10.39 -16.38 0.54
CA ARG A 126 -11.74 -15.97 0.99
C ARG A 126 -11.60 -14.84 2.00
N HIS A 127 -12.45 -13.85 1.88
CA HIS A 127 -12.59 -12.81 2.88
C HIS A 127 -14.07 -12.58 3.18
N THR A 128 -14.34 -12.20 4.43
CA THR A 128 -15.68 -11.90 4.91
C THR A 128 -15.66 -10.49 5.47
N GLU A 129 -16.52 -9.62 4.96
CA GLU A 129 -16.64 -8.26 5.50
C GLU A 129 -17.15 -8.30 6.94
N PRO A 130 -16.73 -7.36 7.81
CA PRO A 130 -17.34 -7.21 9.11
C PRO A 130 -18.86 -7.00 8.99
N ARG A 131 -19.61 -7.49 9.97
CA ARG A 131 -21.08 -7.39 9.95
C ARG A 131 -21.57 -5.95 9.86
N ASP A 132 -20.82 -5.01 10.43
CA ASP A 132 -21.10 -3.57 10.39
C ASP A 132 -21.00 -2.96 8.98
N GLN A 133 -20.33 -3.65 8.04
CA GLN A 133 -20.15 -3.22 6.65
C GLN A 133 -20.96 -4.05 5.66
N GLY A 134 -21.84 -4.94 6.13
CA GLY A 134 -22.74 -5.73 5.29
C GLY A 134 -22.49 -7.24 5.34
N GLY A 135 -21.37 -7.69 5.91
CA GLY A 135 -21.15 -9.09 6.22
C GLY A 135 -21.04 -10.05 5.03
N ALA A 136 -20.77 -9.53 3.81
CA ALA A 136 -20.71 -10.36 2.62
C ALA A 136 -19.38 -11.12 2.53
N ASP A 137 -19.44 -12.33 1.97
CA ASP A 137 -18.25 -13.12 1.65
C ASP A 137 -17.83 -12.86 0.20
N TYR A 138 -16.53 -12.66 0.00
CA TYR A 138 -15.91 -12.48 -1.30
C TYR A 138 -14.66 -13.36 -1.47
N TRP A 139 -14.38 -13.67 -2.72
CA TRP A 139 -13.16 -14.31 -3.18
C TRP A 139 -12.25 -13.26 -3.79
N ARG A 140 -10.97 -13.27 -3.41
CA ARG A 140 -9.92 -12.44 -3.99
C ARG A 140 -8.96 -13.33 -4.77
N CYS A 141 -8.70 -12.98 -6.04
CA CYS A 141 -7.63 -13.60 -6.82
C CYS A 141 -6.28 -13.05 -6.35
N ALA A 142 -5.29 -13.87 -6.00
CA ALA A 142 -4.00 -13.35 -5.56
C ALA A 142 -3.09 -12.91 -6.72
N GLY A 143 -3.30 -13.42 -7.93
CA GLY A 143 -2.62 -12.97 -9.15
C GLY A 143 -2.99 -11.55 -9.61
N CYS A 144 -4.23 -11.07 -9.39
CA CYS A 144 -4.65 -9.72 -9.79
C CYS A 144 -5.39 -8.91 -8.71
N GLN A 145 -5.51 -9.45 -7.50
CA GLN A 145 -6.14 -8.83 -6.32
C GLN A 145 -7.60 -8.37 -6.50
N ARG A 146 -8.26 -8.86 -7.56
CA ARG A 146 -9.65 -8.48 -7.86
C ARG A 146 -10.62 -9.41 -7.13
N GLU A 147 -11.75 -8.85 -6.74
CA GLU A 147 -12.67 -9.47 -5.80
C GLU A 147 -14.03 -9.73 -6.44
N ILE A 148 -14.63 -10.86 -6.10
CA ILE A 148 -15.99 -11.24 -6.51
C ILE A 148 -16.72 -11.86 -5.34
N LEU A 149 -18.02 -11.61 -5.24
CA LEU A 149 -18.86 -12.20 -4.19
C LEU A 149 -18.87 -13.73 -4.31
N VAL A 150 -18.83 -14.42 -3.16
CA VAL A 150 -18.94 -15.88 -3.10
C VAL A 150 -20.23 -16.38 -3.75
N SER A 151 -21.30 -15.58 -3.67
CA SER A 151 -22.61 -15.88 -4.25
C SER A 151 -22.64 -15.82 -5.79
N ILE A 152 -21.71 -15.09 -6.43
CA ILE A 152 -21.65 -14.96 -7.90
C ILE A 152 -20.80 -16.08 -8.51
N GLY A 153 -19.76 -16.54 -7.80
CA GLY A 153 -18.86 -17.60 -8.26
C GLY A 153 -17.52 -17.05 -8.79
N ARG A 154 -16.43 -17.79 -8.55
CA ARG A 154 -15.06 -17.36 -8.88
C ARG A 154 -14.81 -17.29 -10.39
N ASP A 155 -15.44 -18.18 -11.14
CA ASP A 155 -15.37 -18.29 -12.60
C ASP A 155 -15.88 -17.03 -13.33
N GLN A 156 -16.69 -16.23 -12.66
CA GLN A 156 -17.25 -14.99 -13.21
C GLN A 156 -16.37 -13.76 -12.92
N LEU A 157 -15.23 -13.91 -12.22
CA LEU A 157 -14.35 -12.78 -11.96
C LEU A 157 -13.65 -12.37 -13.26
N THR A 158 -13.90 -11.13 -13.68
CA THR A 158 -13.09 -10.50 -14.73
C THR A 158 -11.71 -10.18 -14.16
N HIS A 159 -10.70 -10.94 -14.57
CA HIS A 159 -9.31 -10.74 -14.18
C HIS A 159 -8.71 -9.47 -14.81
N ALA A 160 -7.63 -8.95 -14.21
CA ALA A 160 -6.81 -7.94 -14.86
C ALA A 160 -5.98 -8.56 -16.00
N ASP A 161 -5.65 -7.77 -17.02
CA ASP A 161 -4.75 -8.18 -18.11
C ASP A 161 -3.45 -8.79 -17.56
N GLY A 162 -3.07 -9.96 -18.08
CA GLY A 162 -1.85 -10.67 -17.68
C GLY A 162 -1.94 -11.40 -16.34
N CYS A 163 -3.14 -11.55 -15.75
CA CYS A 163 -3.31 -12.34 -14.53
C CYS A 163 -2.93 -13.81 -14.78
N PRO A 164 -2.03 -14.41 -13.97
CA PRO A 164 -1.59 -15.80 -14.16
C PRO A 164 -2.67 -16.84 -13.83
N VAL A 165 -3.75 -16.41 -13.16
CA VAL A 165 -4.89 -17.24 -12.75
C VAL A 165 -6.04 -17.16 -13.76
N ALA A 166 -6.02 -16.18 -14.66
CA ALA A 166 -6.92 -16.15 -15.80
C ALA A 166 -6.51 -17.33 -16.70
N GLY A 167 -7.12 -18.50 -16.48
CA GLY A 167 -6.89 -19.67 -17.31
C GLY A 167 -7.00 -19.29 -18.78
N GLU A 168 -6.21 -19.94 -19.62
CA GLU A 168 -6.32 -19.85 -21.07
C GLU A 168 -7.78 -19.95 -21.48
N VAL A 169 -8.38 -18.82 -21.87
CA VAL A 169 -9.69 -18.81 -22.47
C VAL A 169 -9.51 -19.44 -23.83
N ASP A 170 -10.07 -20.63 -24.03
CA ASP A 170 -10.19 -21.22 -25.36
C ASP A 170 -11.02 -20.25 -26.22
N GLU A 171 -10.33 -19.43 -27.02
CA GLU A 171 -10.88 -18.47 -27.98
C GLU A 171 -11.56 -19.15 -29.18
N SER A 172 -12.03 -20.41 -29.03
CA SER A 172 -12.74 -21.14 -30.08
C SER A 172 -14.25 -21.28 -29.85
N ALA A 173 -14.82 -20.66 -28.80
CA ALA A 173 -16.27 -20.54 -28.62
C ALA A 173 -16.84 -19.40 -29.49
N GLU A 174 -16.92 -19.68 -30.80
CA GLU A 174 -18.11 -19.40 -31.61
C GLU A 174 -18.72 -18.00 -31.44
N ARG A 175 -18.24 -17.05 -32.27
CA ARG A 175 -19.04 -15.90 -32.68
C ARG A 175 -20.27 -16.38 -33.48
N GLU A 176 -21.28 -16.91 -32.81
CA GLU A 176 -22.62 -17.01 -33.39
C GLU A 176 -23.19 -15.60 -33.50
N ALA A 177 -23.01 -15.01 -34.67
CA ALA A 177 -23.69 -13.78 -35.05
C ALA A 177 -25.21 -14.01 -34.94
N PRO A 178 -25.99 -13.14 -34.28
CA PRO A 178 -27.43 -13.27 -34.28
C PRO A 178 -27.94 -13.15 -35.72
N THR A 179 -28.52 -14.23 -36.24
CA THR A 179 -29.13 -14.21 -37.57
C THR A 179 -30.30 -13.24 -37.54
N ARG A 180 -30.14 -12.09 -38.18
CA ARG A 180 -31.21 -11.12 -38.42
C ARG A 180 -32.24 -11.73 -39.36
N HIS A 181 -33.24 -12.40 -38.79
CA HIS A 181 -34.48 -12.72 -39.49
C HIS A 181 -35.58 -11.79 -39.00
N GLU A 182 -35.87 -10.76 -39.80
CA GLU A 182 -37.18 -10.51 -40.42
C GLU A 182 -37.18 -9.13 -41.11
N PRO A 183 -37.63 -9.02 -42.37
CA PRO A 183 -37.91 -7.74 -43.00
C PRO A 183 -39.25 -7.19 -42.50
N ALA A 184 -39.27 -5.94 -42.04
CA ALA A 184 -40.51 -5.24 -41.74
C ALA A 184 -41.35 -5.08 -43.02
N ASP A 185 -42.57 -5.62 -42.98
CA ASP A 185 -43.63 -5.37 -43.94
C ASP A 185 -44.07 -3.89 -43.80
N PHE A 186 -43.58 -3.04 -44.70
CA PHE A 186 -44.04 -1.66 -44.81
C PHE A 186 -45.33 -1.67 -45.62
N GLY A 187 -46.45 -1.77 -44.91
CA GLY A 187 -47.79 -1.65 -45.46
C GLY A 187 -47.91 -0.43 -46.38
N SER A 188 -48.45 -0.69 -47.57
CA SER A 188 -48.74 0.26 -48.63
C SER A 188 -49.48 1.51 -48.12
N GLY A 189 -48.77 2.64 -48.07
CA GLY A 189 -49.36 3.96 -47.90
C GLY A 189 -49.93 4.44 -49.24
N GLU A 190 -51.25 4.37 -49.35
CA GLU A 190 -52.05 4.89 -50.44
C GLU A 190 -51.80 6.39 -50.73
N SER A 191 -51.48 6.67 -51.99
CA SER A 191 -51.27 7.99 -52.55
C SER A 191 -52.59 8.65 -52.96
N THR A 192 -52.91 9.81 -52.40
CA THR A 192 -53.75 10.84 -53.05
C THR A 192 -53.01 12.17 -52.81
N GLY A 193 -52.50 12.91 -53.80
CA GLY A 193 -53.09 13.23 -55.08
C GLY A 193 -53.71 14.62 -55.02
N VAL A 194 -52.92 15.66 -54.70
CA VAL A 194 -53.36 17.06 -54.79
C VAL A 194 -52.63 17.71 -55.96
N GLN A 195 -53.31 17.82 -57.09
CA GLN A 195 -52.84 18.52 -58.28
C GLN A 195 -53.01 20.03 -58.08
N SER A 196 -51.95 20.78 -58.37
CA SER A 196 -52.00 22.23 -58.49
C SER A 196 -52.75 22.64 -59.76
N LEU A 197 -53.71 23.56 -59.60
CA LEU A 197 -54.08 24.55 -60.61
C LEU A 197 -54.46 25.86 -59.90
#